data_AF-A0A088EW89-F1
#
_entry.id   AF-A0A088EW89-F1
#
_cell.length_a   1.000
_cell.length_b   1.000
_cell.length_c   1.000
_cell.angle_alpha   90.00
_cell.angle_beta   90.00
_cell.angle_gamma   90.00
#
_symmetry.space_group_name_H-M   'P 1'
#
loop_
_entity.id
_entity.type
_entity.pdbx_description
1 polymer ?
#
loop_
_entity_poly.entity_id
_entity_poly.type
_entity_poly.pdbx_seq_one_letter_code
_entity_poly.pdbx_strand_id
1 'polypeptide(L)'
;MIWKTNLSDIIKNAEYLLSEISAWTNIEVPKLSDMKLKKHPNFTCKEFLALKILLKKQHESFLTEIFGEGYFNEVKSINYSPKLTKIGEILKDRHQFEILPKKEVVQNSFLKSSRIDYLIFQEDENIKIEEITKLELTLGEDLGRLCTLRFPDLRINTEEEYLHNLQQIKEYNREANNRRKK
;
A
#
# COMPACT_ATOMS: atom_id res chain seq x y z
N MET A 1 1.55 -16.07 -8.14
CA MET A 1 1.61 -14.68 -8.66
C MET A 1 3.04 -14.20 -8.56
N ILE A 2 3.58 -13.62 -9.64
CA ILE A 2 4.96 -13.14 -9.73
C ILE A 2 5.26 -12.15 -8.61
N TRP A 3 4.33 -11.24 -8.30
CA TRP A 3 4.57 -10.19 -7.32
C TRP A 3 4.87 -10.68 -5.90
N LYS A 4 4.26 -11.81 -5.46
CA LYS A 4 4.56 -12.40 -4.15
C LYS A 4 5.99 -12.92 -4.08
N THR A 5 6.51 -13.42 -5.20
CA THR A 5 7.91 -13.84 -5.31
C THR A 5 8.83 -12.63 -5.21
N ASN A 6 8.57 -11.59 -6.00
CA ASN A 6 9.40 -10.39 -5.98
C ASN A 6 9.41 -9.71 -4.60
N LEU A 7 8.24 -9.55 -3.96
CA LEU A 7 8.15 -9.02 -2.60
C LEU A 7 8.92 -9.89 -1.60
N SER A 8 8.80 -11.22 -1.68
CA SER A 8 9.55 -12.15 -0.84
C SER A 8 11.06 -11.97 -1.01
N ASP A 9 11.53 -11.76 -2.23
CA ASP A 9 12.95 -11.61 -2.52
C ASP A 9 13.48 -10.23 -2.10
N ILE A 10 12.68 -9.16 -2.26
CA ILE A 10 12.97 -7.83 -1.68
C ILE A 10 13.15 -7.93 -0.16
N ILE A 11 12.25 -8.62 0.54
CA ILE A 11 12.33 -8.78 2.00
C ILE A 11 13.52 -9.65 2.42
N LYS A 12 13.90 -10.67 1.65
CA LYS A 12 15.08 -11.51 1.95
C LYS A 12 16.39 -10.80 1.72
N ASN A 13 16.45 -9.98 0.67
CA ASN A 13 17.64 -9.26 0.25
C ASN A 13 17.77 -7.89 0.92
N ALA A 14 16.79 -7.48 1.71
CA ALA A 14 16.90 -6.32 2.57
C ALA A 14 18.05 -6.51 3.56
N GLU A 15 18.82 -5.45 3.81
CA GLU A 15 19.93 -5.43 4.78
C GLU A 15 19.45 -5.47 6.25
N TYR A 16 18.18 -5.79 6.49
CA TYR A 16 17.53 -5.76 7.78
C TYR A 16 16.94 -7.12 8.13
N LEU A 17 17.05 -7.51 9.40
CA LEU A 17 16.28 -8.61 9.95
C LEU A 17 14.79 -8.25 10.01
N LEU A 18 13.90 -9.24 10.00
CA LEU A 18 12.44 -8.99 10.08
C LEU A 18 12.05 -8.21 11.34
N SER A 19 12.74 -8.43 12.46
CA SER A 19 12.54 -7.66 13.70
C SER A 19 12.92 -6.19 13.54
N GLU A 20 13.93 -5.89 12.72
CA GLU A 20 14.38 -4.52 12.48
C GLU A 20 13.46 -3.81 11.51
N ILE A 21 13.02 -4.50 10.43
CA ILE A 21 11.98 -3.98 9.54
C ILE A 21 10.72 -3.68 10.37
N SER A 22 10.30 -4.60 11.24
CA SER A 22 9.15 -4.41 12.12
C SER A 22 9.34 -3.20 13.04
N ALA A 23 10.50 -3.09 13.69
CA ALA A 23 10.81 -1.98 14.58
C ALA A 23 10.87 -0.62 13.86
N TRP A 24 11.27 -0.55 12.59
CA TRP A 24 11.25 0.69 11.81
C TRP A 24 9.87 1.04 11.26
N THR A 25 9.10 0.04 10.84
CA THR A 25 7.87 0.25 10.02
C THR A 25 6.56 0.03 10.78
N ASN A 26 6.62 -0.51 11.99
CA ASN A 26 5.48 -1.03 12.75
C ASN A 26 4.70 -2.17 12.05
N ILE A 27 5.22 -2.72 10.94
CA ILE A 27 4.64 -3.92 10.34
C ILE A 27 4.98 -5.10 11.25
N GLU A 28 3.98 -5.84 11.70
CA GLU A 28 4.19 -6.96 12.63
C GLU A 28 5.11 -8.04 12.03
N VAL A 29 6.01 -8.59 12.86
CA VAL A 29 6.94 -9.66 12.46
C VAL A 29 6.23 -10.87 11.79
N PRO A 30 5.06 -11.37 12.28
CA PRO A 30 4.33 -12.43 11.59
C PRO A 30 3.92 -12.06 10.17
N LYS A 31 3.45 -10.83 9.93
CA LYS A 31 3.09 -10.37 8.58
C LYS A 31 4.31 -10.31 7.66
N LEU A 32 5.43 -9.79 8.14
CA LEU A 32 6.69 -9.77 7.39
C LEU A 32 7.19 -11.19 7.09
N SER A 33 7.02 -12.12 8.03
CA SER A 33 7.32 -13.54 7.82
C SER A 33 6.44 -14.14 6.73
N ASP A 34 5.14 -13.82 6.72
CA ASP A 34 4.23 -14.27 5.66
C ASP A 34 4.56 -13.67 4.30
N MET A 35 4.99 -12.40 4.24
CA MET A 35 5.50 -11.78 3.01
C MET A 35 6.75 -12.51 2.51
N LYS A 36 7.73 -12.73 3.40
CA LYS A 36 8.96 -13.50 3.11
C LYS A 36 8.66 -14.93 2.63
N LEU A 37 7.63 -15.57 3.16
CA LEU A 37 7.24 -16.94 2.82
C LEU A 37 6.19 -17.02 1.69
N LYS A 38 5.82 -15.90 1.06
CA LYS A 38 4.81 -15.82 -0.01
C LYS A 38 3.41 -16.26 0.42
N LYS A 39 3.13 -16.30 1.72
CA LYS A 39 1.85 -16.67 2.34
C LYS A 39 0.91 -15.49 2.51
N HIS A 40 1.44 -14.27 2.44
CA HIS A 40 0.66 -13.06 2.67
C HIS A 40 -0.50 -12.93 1.65
N PRO A 41 -1.74 -12.74 2.10
CA PRO A 41 -2.90 -12.77 1.21
C PRO A 41 -2.97 -11.56 0.28
N ASN A 42 -2.71 -10.36 0.81
CA ASN A 42 -2.88 -9.07 0.16
C ASN A 42 -1.76 -8.14 0.59
N PHE A 43 -1.29 -7.24 -0.26
CA PHE A 43 -0.29 -6.24 0.12
C PHE A 43 -0.92 -4.86 0.20
N THR A 44 -0.97 -4.29 1.40
CA THR A 44 -1.68 -3.03 1.66
C THR A 44 -0.87 -1.80 1.26
N CYS A 45 -1.55 -0.66 1.08
CA CYS A 45 -0.88 0.62 0.81
C CYS A 45 0.05 1.04 1.95
N LYS A 46 -0.37 0.85 3.21
CA LYS A 46 0.47 1.20 4.38
C LYS A 46 1.76 0.38 4.40
N GLU A 47 1.66 -0.94 4.19
CA GLU A 47 2.83 -1.82 4.14
C GLU A 47 3.75 -1.45 2.97
N PHE A 48 3.18 -1.18 1.79
CA PHE A 48 3.94 -0.73 0.62
C PHE A 48 4.69 0.56 0.89
N LEU A 49 4.00 1.59 1.39
CA LEU A 49 4.60 2.90 1.63
C LEU A 49 5.65 2.84 2.75
N ALA A 50 5.41 2.08 3.83
CA ALA A 50 6.39 1.93 4.90
C ALA A 50 7.68 1.25 4.41
N LEU A 51 7.55 0.18 3.61
CA LEU A 51 8.70 -0.48 2.99
C LEU A 51 9.39 0.43 1.96
N LYS A 52 8.64 1.19 1.18
CA LYS A 52 9.17 2.18 0.23
C LYS A 52 10.08 3.19 0.94
N ILE A 53 9.61 3.73 2.07
CA ILE A 53 10.34 4.72 2.86
C ILE A 53 11.59 4.08 3.49
N LEU A 54 11.44 2.91 4.14
CA LEU A 54 12.57 2.20 4.76
C LEU A 54 13.69 1.88 3.75
N LEU A 55 13.30 1.39 2.57
CA LEU A 55 14.23 0.97 1.52
C LEU A 55 14.64 2.13 0.59
N LYS A 56 14.18 3.36 0.86
CA LYS A 56 14.49 4.59 0.10
C LYS A 56 14.22 4.45 -1.40
N LYS A 57 13.11 3.80 -1.76
CA LYS A 57 12.73 3.56 -3.16
C LYS A 57 11.79 4.66 -3.69
N GLN A 58 11.87 4.92 -5.00
CA GLN A 58 10.87 5.74 -5.69
C GLN A 58 9.58 4.95 -5.93
N HIS A 59 8.42 5.63 -5.91
CA HIS A 59 7.11 4.96 -5.91
C HIS A 59 6.90 4.04 -7.13
N GLU A 60 7.05 4.58 -8.33
CA GLU A 60 6.88 3.83 -9.58
C GLU A 60 7.93 2.72 -9.75
N SER A 61 9.20 3.02 -9.49
CA SER A 61 10.27 2.02 -9.52
C SER A 61 9.97 0.85 -8.58
N PHE A 62 9.45 1.13 -7.37
CA PHE A 62 9.15 0.08 -6.39
C PHE A 62 7.90 -0.72 -6.79
N LEU A 63 6.89 -0.09 -7.38
CA LEU A 63 5.76 -0.80 -7.98
C LEU A 63 6.24 -1.77 -9.06
N THR A 64 7.10 -1.33 -9.97
CA THR A 64 7.64 -2.17 -11.03
C THR A 64 8.51 -3.31 -10.49
N GLU A 65 9.34 -3.05 -9.47
CA GLU A 65 10.14 -4.08 -8.81
C GLU A 65 9.27 -5.17 -8.17
N ILE A 66 8.16 -4.79 -7.52
CA ILE A 66 7.24 -5.72 -6.85
C ILE A 66 6.34 -6.42 -7.85
N PHE A 67 5.62 -5.70 -8.70
CA PHE A 67 4.59 -6.27 -9.56
C PHE A 67 5.14 -6.83 -10.88
N GLY A 68 6.30 -6.35 -11.31
CA GLY A 68 6.90 -6.66 -12.60
C GLY A 68 6.52 -5.64 -13.67
N GLU A 69 7.41 -5.49 -14.65
CA GLU A 69 7.16 -4.64 -15.82
C GLU A 69 5.91 -5.14 -16.56
N GLY A 70 5.06 -4.19 -16.94
CA GLY A 70 3.84 -4.48 -17.69
C GLY A 70 2.68 -5.10 -16.89
N TYR A 71 2.83 -5.29 -15.57
CA TYR A 71 1.75 -5.84 -14.73
C TYR A 71 0.44 -5.05 -14.83
N PHE A 72 0.53 -3.73 -15.03
CA PHE A 72 -0.62 -2.84 -15.13
C PHE A 72 -0.97 -2.44 -16.58
N ASN A 73 -0.35 -3.03 -17.62
CA ASN A 73 -0.54 -2.61 -19.02
C ASN A 73 -1.98 -2.77 -19.54
N GLU A 74 -2.76 -3.67 -18.95
CA GLU A 74 -4.16 -3.85 -19.34
C GLU A 74 -5.05 -2.72 -18.82
N VAL A 75 -4.61 -1.98 -17.80
CA VAL A 75 -5.34 -0.85 -17.22
C VAL A 75 -5.29 0.32 -18.21
N LYS A 76 -6.46 0.86 -18.54
CA LYS A 76 -6.57 1.96 -19.49
C LYS A 76 -6.96 3.25 -18.79
N SER A 77 -6.32 4.35 -19.16
CA SER A 77 -6.74 5.67 -18.74
C SER A 77 -8.06 6.04 -19.41
N ILE A 78 -8.98 6.66 -18.67
CA ILE A 78 -10.16 7.30 -19.23
C ILE A 78 -9.89 8.78 -19.48
N ASN A 79 -10.58 9.38 -20.46
CA ASN A 79 -10.56 10.83 -20.61
C ASN A 79 -11.47 11.45 -19.54
N TYR A 80 -10.93 11.62 -18.34
CA TYR A 80 -11.70 12.07 -17.19
C TYR A 80 -11.84 13.60 -17.20
N SER A 81 -13.00 14.09 -17.64
CA SER A 81 -13.41 15.48 -17.40
C SER A 81 -14.37 15.50 -16.20
N PRO A 82 -13.94 15.91 -15.00
CA PRO A 82 -14.79 15.88 -13.82
C PRO A 82 -16.02 16.79 -14.03
N LYS A 83 -17.20 16.17 -14.14
CA LYS A 83 -18.47 16.88 -14.10
C LYS A 83 -18.88 17.01 -12.66
N LEU A 84 -19.16 18.22 -12.21
CA LEU A 84 -19.66 18.44 -10.86
C LEU A 84 -21.16 18.13 -10.79
N THR A 85 -21.63 17.67 -9.64
CA THR A 85 -23.08 17.71 -9.34
C THR A 85 -23.55 19.17 -9.29
N LYS A 86 -24.86 19.42 -9.39
CA LYS A 86 -25.43 20.79 -9.26
C LYS A 86 -24.98 21.50 -7.97
N ILE A 87 -24.84 20.76 -6.88
CA ILE A 87 -24.33 21.30 -5.62
C ILE A 87 -22.82 21.60 -5.74
N GLY A 88 -22.04 20.75 -6.42
CA GLY A 88 -20.63 21.02 -6.72
C GLY A 88 -20.40 22.21 -7.65
N GLU A 89 -21.28 22.45 -8.63
CA GLU A 89 -21.22 23.66 -9.48
C GLU A 89 -21.35 24.94 -8.64
N ILE A 90 -22.15 24.90 -7.58
CA ILE A 90 -22.32 25.98 -6.60
C ILE A 90 -21.10 26.04 -5.65
N LEU A 91 -20.66 24.89 -5.15
CA LEU A 91 -19.55 24.73 -4.22
C LEU A 91 -18.27 24.41 -5.02
N LYS A 92 -17.69 25.45 -5.65
CA LYS A 92 -16.60 25.39 -6.65
C LYS A 92 -15.32 24.62 -6.29
N ASP A 93 -15.18 24.07 -5.09
CA ASP A 93 -13.88 23.65 -4.53
C ASP A 93 -13.87 22.25 -3.92
N ARG A 94 -14.64 21.31 -4.47
CA ARG A 94 -14.87 20.03 -3.78
C ARG A 94 -14.93 18.82 -4.72
N HIS A 95 -13.81 18.10 -4.77
CA HIS A 95 -13.67 16.76 -5.37
C HIS A 95 -14.76 15.77 -4.93
N GLN A 96 -15.33 15.92 -3.72
CA GLN A 96 -16.45 15.11 -3.23
C GLN A 96 -17.75 15.22 -4.06
N PHE A 97 -17.86 16.22 -4.93
CA PHE A 97 -19.03 16.42 -5.79
C PHE A 97 -18.77 16.06 -7.25
N GLU A 98 -17.62 15.48 -7.57
CA GLU A 98 -17.32 15.00 -8.91
C GLU A 98 -18.13 13.73 -9.22
N ILE A 99 -18.77 13.73 -10.39
CA ILE A 99 -19.47 12.57 -10.91
C ILE A 99 -18.42 11.67 -11.58
N LEU A 100 -18.09 10.57 -10.91
CA LEU A 100 -17.23 9.55 -11.48
C LEU A 100 -17.96 8.80 -12.61
N PRO A 101 -17.38 8.63 -13.82
CA PRO A 101 -17.91 7.79 -14.88
C PRO A 101 -17.71 6.30 -14.52
N LYS A 102 -18.43 5.86 -13.49
CA LYS A 102 -18.19 4.60 -12.78
C LYS A 102 -18.19 3.38 -13.70
N LYS A 103 -19.01 3.38 -14.75
CA LYS A 103 -19.04 2.31 -15.75
C LYS A 103 -17.70 2.18 -16.48
N GLU A 104 -17.12 3.30 -16.91
CA GLU A 104 -15.82 3.32 -17.59
C GLU A 104 -14.69 2.99 -16.62
N VAL A 105 -14.75 3.50 -15.39
CA VAL A 105 -13.76 3.17 -14.35
C VAL A 105 -13.76 1.68 -14.04
N VAL A 106 -14.94 1.04 -13.89
CA VAL A 106 -15.04 -0.41 -13.68
C VAL A 106 -14.43 -1.19 -14.85
N GLN A 107 -14.75 -0.78 -16.09
CA GLN A 107 -14.29 -1.48 -17.29
C GLN A 107 -12.77 -1.38 -17.48
N ASN A 108 -12.17 -0.23 -17.17
CA ASN A 108 -10.76 0.03 -17.44
C ASN A 108 -9.82 -0.27 -16.26
N SER A 109 -10.33 -0.24 -15.01
CA SER A 109 -9.54 -0.60 -13.82
C SER A 109 -9.64 -2.08 -13.43
N PHE A 110 -10.63 -2.79 -13.97
CA PHE A 110 -11.02 -4.16 -13.57
C PHE A 110 -11.42 -4.29 -12.09
N LEU A 111 -11.76 -3.18 -11.44
CA LEU A 111 -12.28 -3.16 -10.07
C LEU A 111 -13.81 -3.24 -10.08
N LYS A 112 -14.38 -3.95 -9.11
CA LYS A 112 -15.83 -4.00 -8.93
C LYS A 112 -16.37 -2.62 -8.54
N SER A 113 -17.56 -2.30 -9.03
CA SER A 113 -18.28 -1.05 -8.71
C SER A 113 -18.33 -0.76 -7.20
N SER A 114 -18.70 -1.75 -6.38
CA SER A 114 -18.73 -1.62 -4.92
C SER A 114 -17.34 -1.45 -4.29
N ARG A 115 -16.30 -2.02 -4.91
CA ARG A 115 -14.92 -1.85 -4.44
C ARG A 115 -14.42 -0.44 -4.72
N ILE A 116 -14.77 0.15 -5.87
CA ILE A 116 -14.45 1.55 -6.17
C ILE A 116 -15.11 2.49 -5.16
N ASP A 117 -16.40 2.28 -4.81
CA ASP A 117 -17.05 3.09 -3.78
C ASP A 117 -16.29 3.02 -2.46
N TYR A 118 -15.91 1.80 -2.05
CA TYR A 118 -15.13 1.61 -0.84
C TYR A 118 -13.77 2.32 -0.92
N LEU A 119 -13.05 2.22 -2.05
CA LEU A 119 -11.77 2.89 -2.28
C LEU A 119 -11.87 4.42 -2.36
N ILE A 120 -13.06 4.99 -2.53
CA ILE A 120 -13.27 6.44 -2.56
C ILE A 120 -13.73 6.94 -1.19
N PHE A 121 -14.69 6.26 -0.57
CA PHE A 121 -15.39 6.77 0.61
C PHE A 121 -14.89 6.21 1.94
N GLN A 122 -14.15 5.10 1.93
CA GLN A 122 -13.65 4.49 3.17
C GLN A 122 -12.15 4.74 3.32
N GLU A 123 -11.76 5.17 4.52
CA GLU A 123 -10.36 5.32 4.96
C GLU A 123 -9.94 4.08 5.75
N ASP A 124 -9.84 2.94 5.08
CA ASP A 124 -9.48 1.66 5.71
C ASP A 124 -8.01 1.30 5.46
N GLU A 125 -7.37 0.70 6.46
CA GLU A 125 -5.99 0.21 6.42
C GLU A 125 -5.80 -1.01 5.48
N ASN A 126 -6.88 -1.72 5.15
CA ASN A 126 -6.86 -2.93 4.34
C ASN A 126 -6.90 -2.70 2.82
N ILE A 127 -6.75 -1.45 2.37
CA ILE A 127 -6.72 -1.11 0.96
C ILE A 127 -5.43 -1.63 0.31
N LYS A 128 -5.55 -2.41 -0.75
CA LYS A 128 -4.40 -3.00 -1.44
C LYS A 128 -3.75 -1.97 -2.34
N ILE A 129 -2.41 -1.94 -2.37
CA ILE A 129 -1.68 -1.02 -3.24
C ILE A 129 -2.04 -1.23 -4.71
N GLU A 130 -2.20 -2.48 -5.14
CA GLU A 130 -2.63 -2.84 -6.49
C GLU A 130 -3.94 -2.15 -6.91
N GLU A 131 -4.90 -2.04 -5.99
CA GLU A 131 -6.21 -1.45 -6.27
C GLU A 131 -6.13 0.07 -6.41
N ILE A 132 -5.31 0.73 -5.59
CA ILE A 132 -5.08 2.17 -5.69
C ILE A 132 -4.31 2.50 -6.96
N THR A 133 -3.26 1.74 -7.29
CA THR A 133 -2.50 1.94 -8.53
C THR A 133 -3.38 1.77 -9.76
N LYS A 134 -4.27 0.77 -9.79
CA LYS A 134 -5.27 0.61 -10.87
C LYS A 134 -6.17 1.83 -10.99
N LEU A 135 -6.59 2.39 -9.86
CA LEU A 135 -7.46 3.58 -9.84
C LEU A 135 -6.71 4.83 -10.32
N GLU A 136 -5.48 5.07 -9.85
CA GLU A 136 -4.61 6.18 -10.28
C GLU A 136 -4.41 6.14 -11.80
N LEU A 137 -4.00 4.99 -12.34
CA LEU A 137 -3.80 4.80 -13.79
C LEU A 137 -5.08 5.00 -14.60
N THR A 138 -6.22 4.53 -14.09
CA THR A 138 -7.50 4.69 -14.78
C THR A 138 -7.91 6.16 -14.84
N LEU A 139 -7.68 6.90 -13.76
CA LEU A 139 -8.02 8.33 -13.67
C LEU A 139 -6.99 9.23 -14.37
N GLY A 140 -5.85 8.68 -14.80
CA GLY A 140 -4.76 9.47 -15.39
C GLY A 140 -4.02 10.32 -14.36
N GLU A 141 -4.05 9.91 -13.09
CA GLU A 141 -3.35 10.58 -12.01
C GLU A 141 -1.89 10.08 -11.91
N ASP A 142 -1.03 10.92 -11.33
CA ASP A 142 0.35 10.53 -11.03
C ASP A 142 0.38 9.35 -10.04
N LEU A 143 1.24 8.36 -10.31
CA LEU A 143 1.39 7.19 -9.44
C LEU A 143 1.81 7.58 -8.03
N GLY A 144 1.05 7.10 -7.05
CA GLY A 144 1.25 7.40 -5.63
C GLY A 144 0.59 8.68 -5.13
N ARG A 145 -0.10 9.45 -5.98
CA ARG A 145 -0.84 10.64 -5.57
C ARG A 145 -1.96 10.31 -4.59
N LEU A 146 -2.81 9.33 -4.90
CA LEU A 146 -3.91 8.92 -4.02
C LEU A 146 -3.37 8.28 -2.73
N CYS A 147 -2.27 7.54 -2.83
CA CYS A 147 -1.58 7.01 -1.65
C CYS A 147 -1.10 8.12 -0.70
N THR A 148 -0.49 9.18 -1.25
CA THR A 148 0.05 10.29 -0.46
C THR A 148 -1.06 11.11 0.20
N LEU A 149 -2.15 11.36 -0.53
CA LEU A 149 -3.32 12.05 0.00
C LEU A 149 -4.01 11.27 1.12
N ARG A 150 -4.05 9.93 1.03
CA ARG A 150 -4.71 9.07 2.02
C ARG A 150 -3.87 8.79 3.27
N PHE A 151 -2.55 8.81 3.15
CA PHE A 151 -1.65 8.49 4.25
C PHE A 151 -0.64 9.61 4.49
N PRO A 152 -1.09 10.85 4.76
CA PRO A 152 -0.23 12.03 4.86
C PRO A 152 0.77 11.91 6.03
N ASP A 153 0.35 11.28 7.13
CA ASP A 153 1.13 11.15 8.35
C ASP A 153 1.97 9.86 8.41
N LEU A 154 1.97 9.05 7.35
CA LEU A 154 2.70 7.80 7.36
C LEU A 154 4.21 8.08 7.29
N ARG A 155 4.89 7.71 8.37
CA ARG A 155 6.35 7.74 8.49
C ARG A 155 6.87 6.42 9.03
N ILE A 156 8.15 6.18 8.82
CA ILE A 156 8.87 5.20 9.63
C ILE A 156 9.16 5.79 11.01
N ASN A 157 9.40 4.92 11.98
CA ASN A 157 9.79 5.30 13.32
C ASN A 157 11.09 6.11 13.30
N THR A 158 11.28 6.94 14.31
CA THR A 158 12.57 7.57 14.61
C THR A 158 13.54 6.55 15.18
N GLU A 159 14.82 6.91 15.30
CA GLU A 159 15.82 6.00 15.87
C GLU A 159 15.49 5.61 17.32
N GLU A 160 15.01 6.55 18.14
CA GLU A 160 14.59 6.28 19.52
C GLU A 160 13.42 5.29 19.59
N GLU A 161 12.39 5.50 18.77
CA GLU A 161 11.24 4.60 18.65
C GLU A 161 11.67 3.22 18.13
N TYR A 162 12.55 3.17 17.14
CA TYR A 162 13.11 1.93 16.60
C TYR A 162 13.83 1.13 17.68
N LEU A 163 14.73 1.76 18.43
CA LEU A 163 15.50 1.08 19.48
C LEU A 163 14.58 0.52 20.57
N HIS A 164 13.59 1.33 20.98
CA HIS A 164 12.57 0.92 21.95
C HIS A 164 11.77 -0.30 21.44
N ASN A 165 11.23 -0.21 20.23
CA ASN A 165 10.43 -1.28 19.64
C ASN A 165 11.25 -2.56 19.41
N LEU A 166 12.50 -2.42 18.98
CA LEU A 166 13.41 -3.55 18.79
C LEU A 166 13.70 -4.27 20.11
N GLN A 167 13.87 -3.52 21.21
CA GLN A 167 14.04 -4.11 22.54
C GLN A 167 12.80 -4.91 22.96
N GLN A 168 11.60 -4.35 22.81
CA GLN A 168 10.36 -5.04 23.12
C GLN A 168 10.20 -6.35 22.33
N ILE A 169 10.51 -6.32 21.02
CA ILE A 169 10.47 -7.52 20.18
C ILE A 169 11.48 -8.58 20.66
N LYS A 170 12.69 -8.17 21.05
CA LYS A 170 13.72 -9.09 21.57
C LYS A 170 13.30 -9.71 22.89
N GLU A 171 12.72 -8.94 23.80
CA GLU A 171 12.23 -9.41 25.09
C GLU A 171 11.10 -10.42 24.91
N TYR A 172 10.10 -10.10 24.09
CA TYR A 172 9.01 -11.00 23.74
C TYR A 172 9.52 -12.34 23.17
N ASN A 173 10.48 -12.28 22.24
CA ASN A 173 11.09 -13.48 21.64
C ASN A 173 11.86 -14.33 22.67
N ARG A 174 12.57 -13.68 23.60
CA ARG A 174 13.30 -14.36 24.68
C ARG A 174 12.34 -15.09 25.61
N GLU A 175 11.25 -14.44 26.01
CA GLU A 175 10.21 -15.07 26.83
C GLU A 175 9.55 -16.25 26.12
N ALA A 176 9.16 -16.08 24.86
CA ALA A 176 8.54 -17.14 24.07
C ALA A 176 9.47 -18.37 23.96
N ASN A 177 10.77 -18.17 23.76
CA ASN A 177 11.75 -19.24 23.73
C ASN A 177 11.93 -19.94 25.08
N ASN A 178 11.89 -19.19 26.19
CA ASN A 178 11.95 -19.77 27.53
C ASN A 178 10.71 -20.62 27.83
N ARG A 179 9.53 -20.20 27.40
CA ARG A 179 8.28 -20.98 27.55
C ARG A 179 8.33 -22.31 26.78
N ARG A 180 8.97 -22.35 25.61
CA ARG A 180 9.11 -23.57 24.78
C ARG A 180 10.13 -24.59 25.31
N LYS A 181 11.02 -24.17 26.20
CA LYS A 181 12.05 -25.04 26.82
C LYS A 181 11.60 -25.68 28.13
N LYS A 182 10.47 -25.24 28.70
CA LYS A 182 9.80 -25.87 29.84
C LYS A 182 8.81 -26.91 29.34
#